data_AF-A0A0G0WME0-F1
#
_entry.id   AF-A0A0G0WME0-F1
#
_cell.length_a   1.000
_cell.length_b   1.000
_cell.length_c   1.000
_cell.angle_alpha   90.00
_cell.angle_beta   90.00
_cell.angle_gamma   90.00
#
_symmetry.space_group_name_H-M   'P 1'
#
loop_
_entity.id
_entity.type
_entity.pdbx_description
1 polymer ?
#
loop_
_entity_poly.entity_id
_entity_poly.type
_entity_poly.pdbx_seq_one_letter_code
_entity_poly.pdbx_strand_id
1 'polypeptide(L)'
;MKPESFKPIKNRIDAERNKKIKDILLKLSARGDYEYMDEIAEFSRNLEKKYSDARKHMIFHDLIGSGLPATFEATYDDFPGEDSVEEFVNDLSKKYK
;
A
#
# COMPACT_ATOMS: atom_id res chain seq x y z
N MET A 1 10.80 -1.43 36.70
CA MET A 1 9.71 -1.12 35.74
C MET A 1 10.34 -0.84 34.39
N LYS A 2 10.02 -1.62 33.36
CA LYS A 2 10.35 -1.26 31.96
C LYS A 2 9.19 -0.39 31.45
N PRO A 3 9.41 0.81 30.91
CA PRO A 3 8.33 1.57 30.30
C PRO A 3 7.94 0.88 28.98
N GLU A 4 6.69 0.45 28.90
CA GLU A 4 6.07 -0.04 27.66
C GLU A 4 5.82 1.12 26.68
N SER A 5 6.21 0.89 25.43
CA SER A 5 5.50 1.28 24.21
C SER A 5 5.34 2.78 23.86
N PHE A 6 6.40 3.37 23.32
CA PHE A 6 6.28 4.49 22.37
C PHE A 6 6.02 3.92 20.94
N LYS A 7 4.83 3.37 20.70
CA LYS A 7 4.34 2.98 19.35
C LYS A 7 3.10 3.73 18.79
N PRO A 8 2.45 4.72 19.45
CA PRO A 8 1.15 5.21 18.99
C PRO A 8 1.19 6.18 17.80
N ILE A 9 2.29 6.93 17.59
CA ILE A 9 2.34 7.98 16.54
C ILE A 9 2.61 7.37 15.16
N LYS A 10 3.61 6.47 15.05
CA LYS A 10 3.98 5.83 13.78
C LYS A 10 2.79 5.06 13.18
N ASN A 11 2.09 4.27 13.99
CA ASN A 11 0.90 3.52 13.57
C ASN A 11 -0.23 4.42 13.04
N ARG A 12 -0.36 5.67 13.54
CA ARG A 12 -1.36 6.62 13.02
C ARG A 12 -0.97 7.15 11.65
N ILE A 13 0.29 7.53 11.47
CA ILE A 13 0.82 8.02 10.18
C ILE A 13 0.67 6.93 9.11
N ASP A 14 1.04 5.69 9.44
CA ASP A 14 0.90 4.56 8.51
C ASP A 14 -0.58 4.29 8.17
N ALA A 15 -1.48 4.39 9.14
CA ALA A 15 -2.92 4.23 8.90
C ALA A 15 -3.51 5.35 8.01
N GLU A 16 -3.06 6.60 8.19
CA GLU A 16 -3.48 7.74 7.36
C GLU A 16 -2.99 7.60 5.91
N ARG A 17 -1.72 7.20 5.72
CA ARG A 17 -1.18 6.89 4.39
C ARG A 17 -1.98 5.79 3.70
N ASN A 18 -2.19 4.68 4.38
CA ASN A 18 -2.89 3.52 3.83
C ASN A 18 -4.37 3.85 3.51
N LYS A 19 -5.02 4.66 4.34
CA LYS A 19 -6.35 5.19 4.04
C LYS A 19 -6.36 6.06 2.79
N LYS A 20 -5.39 6.98 2.65
CA LYS A 20 -5.25 7.85 1.47
C LYS A 20 -5.09 7.02 0.19
N ILE A 21 -4.31 5.95 0.23
CA ILE A 21 -4.14 5.02 -0.90
C ILE A 21 -5.48 4.40 -1.30
N LYS A 22 -6.22 3.85 -0.33
CA LYS A 22 -7.56 3.29 -0.59
C LYS A 22 -8.52 4.31 -1.18
N ASP A 23 -8.52 5.53 -0.65
CA ASP A 23 -9.40 6.60 -1.13
C ASP A 23 -9.08 6.99 -2.59
N ILE A 24 -7.80 6.98 -2.98
CA ILE A 24 -7.39 7.22 -4.38
C ILE A 24 -7.87 6.08 -5.28
N LEU A 25 -7.59 4.83 -4.91
CA LEU A 25 -7.97 3.67 -5.70
C LEU A 25 -9.48 3.54 -5.87
N LEU A 26 -10.25 3.86 -4.82
CA LEU A 26 -11.71 3.89 -4.89
C LEU A 26 -12.22 4.97 -5.86
N LYS A 27 -11.59 6.16 -5.86
CA LYS A 27 -11.94 7.24 -6.80
C LYS A 27 -11.66 6.87 -8.24
N LEU A 28 -10.52 6.22 -8.50
CA LEU A 28 -10.18 5.71 -9.84
C LEU A 28 -11.20 4.65 -10.29
N SER A 29 -11.52 3.69 -9.41
CA SER A 29 -12.53 2.65 -9.72
C SER A 29 -13.90 3.24 -10.02
N ALA A 30 -14.33 4.26 -9.27
CA ALA A 30 -15.64 4.89 -9.46
C ALA A 30 -15.79 5.63 -10.80
N ARG A 31 -14.68 5.97 -11.48
CA ARG A 31 -14.69 6.61 -12.80
C ARG A 31 -14.90 5.61 -13.94
N GLY A 32 -14.68 4.33 -13.69
CA GLY A 32 -14.78 3.28 -14.71
C GLY A 32 -13.55 3.19 -15.62
N ASP A 33 -12.47 3.91 -15.31
CA ASP A 33 -11.18 3.77 -15.99
C ASP A 33 -10.51 2.50 -15.46
N TYR A 34 -10.42 1.41 -16.23
CA TYR A 34 -9.80 0.16 -15.75
C TYR A 34 -8.34 -0.02 -16.18
N GLU A 35 -7.80 0.87 -17.01
CA GLU A 35 -6.42 0.79 -17.52
C GLU A 35 -5.37 0.82 -16.39
N TYR A 36 -5.65 1.54 -15.30
CA TYR A 36 -4.76 1.58 -14.15
C TYR A 36 -4.61 0.21 -13.45
N MET A 37 -5.57 -0.71 -13.63
CA MET A 37 -5.52 -2.04 -12.99
C MET A 37 -4.37 -2.88 -13.52
N ASP A 38 -4.04 -2.76 -14.82
CA ASP A 38 -2.91 -3.48 -15.42
C ASP A 38 -1.58 -2.95 -14.86
N GLU A 39 -1.46 -1.63 -14.66
CA GLU A 39 -0.29 -1.01 -14.03
C GLU A 39 -0.15 -1.45 -12.57
N ILE A 40 -1.25 -1.52 -11.80
CA ILE A 40 -1.23 -2.07 -10.43
C ILE A 40 -0.81 -3.53 -10.43
N ALA A 41 -1.32 -4.33 -11.37
CA ALA A 41 -0.99 -5.75 -11.47
C ALA A 41 0.47 -5.98 -11.86
N GLU A 42 1.05 -5.15 -12.73
CA GLU A 42 2.48 -5.19 -13.04
C GLU A 42 3.34 -4.76 -11.85
N PHE A 43 3.03 -3.63 -11.24
CA PHE A 43 3.78 -3.10 -10.10
C PHE A 43 3.80 -4.09 -8.92
N SER A 44 2.64 -4.62 -8.54
CA SER A 44 2.55 -5.62 -7.46
C SER A 44 3.32 -6.90 -7.76
N ARG A 45 3.29 -7.41 -9.01
CA ARG A 45 4.12 -8.56 -9.42
C ARG A 45 5.62 -8.28 -9.30
N ASN A 46 6.05 -7.05 -9.58
CA ASN A 46 7.45 -6.66 -9.45
C ASN A 46 7.88 -6.58 -7.98
N LEU A 47 7.01 -6.05 -7.10
CA LEU A 47 7.24 -6.08 -5.65
C LEU A 47 7.40 -7.51 -5.12
N GLU A 48 6.52 -8.44 -5.52
CA GLU A 48 6.60 -9.84 -5.07
C GLU A 48 7.87 -10.57 -5.57
N LYS A 49 8.37 -10.22 -6.76
CA LYS A 49 9.62 -10.78 -7.28
C LYS A 49 10.85 -10.24 -6.53
N LYS A 50 10.80 -8.97 -6.12
CA LYS A 50 11.93 -8.27 -5.49
C LYS A 50 12.00 -8.47 -3.98
N TYR A 51 10.85 -8.53 -3.32
CA TYR A 51 10.72 -8.64 -1.87
C TYR A 51 10.01 -9.94 -1.50
N SER A 52 10.76 -10.88 -0.93
CA SER A 52 10.22 -12.16 -0.46
C SER A 52 9.14 -12.02 0.61
N ASP A 53 9.10 -10.87 1.29
CA ASP A 53 8.15 -10.50 2.31
C ASP A 53 7.13 -9.46 1.87
N ALA A 54 6.98 -9.17 0.56
CA ALA A 54 6.03 -8.18 0.04
C ALA A 54 4.62 -8.36 0.62
N ARG A 55 4.15 -9.61 0.74
CA ARG A 55 2.83 -9.97 1.30
C ARG A 55 2.71 -9.80 2.83
N LYS A 56 3.76 -9.35 3.52
CA LYS A 56 3.66 -8.93 4.93
C LYS A 56 3.37 -7.44 5.06
N HIS A 57 3.58 -6.65 4.00
CA HIS A 57 3.34 -5.22 4.02
C HIS A 57 1.85 -4.91 3.89
N MET A 58 1.29 -4.18 4.84
CA MET A 58 -0.12 -3.80 4.79
C MET A 58 -0.44 -2.96 3.56
N ILE A 59 0.48 -2.06 3.19
CA ILE A 59 0.32 -1.19 2.02
C ILE A 59 0.25 -1.96 0.69
N PHE A 60 0.89 -3.14 0.60
CA PHE A 60 0.79 -4.02 -0.57
C PHE A 60 -0.64 -4.53 -0.76
N HIS A 61 -1.26 -4.97 0.34
CA HIS A 61 -2.64 -5.45 0.31
C HIS A 61 -3.64 -4.33 0.04
N ASP A 62 -3.38 -3.12 0.56
CA ASP A 62 -4.18 -1.95 0.28
C ASP A 62 -4.13 -1.57 -1.21
N LEU A 63 -2.97 -1.74 -1.86
CA LEU A 63 -2.79 -1.55 -3.30
C LEU A 63 -3.63 -2.53 -4.14
N ILE A 64 -3.57 -3.83 -3.81
CA ILE A 64 -4.24 -4.86 -4.61
C ILE A 64 -5.67 -5.17 -4.15
N GLY A 65 -6.22 -4.40 -3.20
CA GLY A 65 -7.58 -4.57 -2.68
C GLY A 65 -7.80 -5.88 -1.90
N SER A 66 -6.78 -6.37 -1.21
CA SER A 66 -6.86 -7.62 -0.41
C SER A 66 -6.65 -7.38 1.09
N GLY A 67 -6.81 -8.42 1.91
CA GLY A 67 -6.52 -8.39 3.34
C GLY A 67 -5.24 -9.16 3.67
N LEU A 68 -4.53 -8.71 4.70
CA LEU A 68 -3.39 -9.45 5.27
C LEU A 68 -3.92 -10.70 6.00
N PRO A 69 -3.43 -11.91 5.66
CA PRO A 69 -3.77 -13.12 6.43
C PRO A 69 -3.42 -12.99 7.92
N ALA A 70 -4.31 -13.47 8.79
CA ALA A 70 -4.14 -13.41 10.25
C ALA A 70 -2.90 -14.15 10.78
N THR A 71 -2.28 -15.00 9.95
CA THR A 71 -1.05 -15.73 10.28
C THR A 71 0.23 -14.92 10.12
N PHE A 72 0.17 -13.72 9.54
CA PHE A 72 1.35 -12.86 9.35
C PHE A 72 1.42 -11.75 10.40
N GLU A 73 2.63 -11.46 10.86
CA GLU A 73 2.93 -10.19 11.53
C GLU A 73 3.02 -9.09 10.47
N ALA A 74 2.22 -8.04 10.63
CA ALA A 74 2.09 -6.96 9.67
C ALA A 74 3.30 -6.02 9.69
N THR A 75 3.86 -5.74 8.51
CA THR A 75 4.74 -4.59 8.29
C THR A 75 3.90 -3.41 7.85
N TYR A 76 4.02 -2.29 8.55
CA TYR A 76 3.28 -1.06 8.21
C TYR A 76 4.07 -0.12 7.32
N ASP A 77 5.38 -0.28 7.24
CA ASP A 77 6.27 0.54 6.42
C ASP A 77 6.00 0.36 4.92
N ASP A 78 6.23 1.42 4.15
CA ASP A 78 6.25 1.36 2.69
C ASP A 78 7.56 0.75 2.16
N PHE A 79 7.56 0.38 0.88
CA PHE A 79 8.76 -0.05 0.17
C PHE A 79 9.65 1.16 -0.16
N PRO A 80 10.98 0.98 -0.22
CA PRO A 80 11.91 2.08 -0.43
C PRO A 80 12.02 2.51 -1.90
N GLY A 81 12.29 3.79 -2.14
CA GLY A 81 12.66 4.31 -3.45
C GLY A 81 11.55 4.17 -4.50
N GLU A 82 11.91 3.70 -5.70
CA GLU A 82 10.98 3.51 -6.84
C GLU A 82 9.89 2.47 -6.57
N ASP A 83 10.05 1.65 -5.52
CA ASP A 83 9.06 0.64 -5.14
C ASP A 83 7.99 1.20 -4.18
N SER A 84 8.07 2.47 -3.77
CA SER A 84 7.08 3.09 -2.88
C SER A 84 5.68 3.02 -3.48
N VAL A 85 4.77 2.36 -2.75
CA VAL A 85 3.38 2.23 -3.15
C VAL A 85 2.66 3.57 -3.03
N GLU A 86 3.02 4.39 -2.03
CA GLU A 86 2.43 5.73 -1.91
C GLU A 86 2.75 6.60 -3.13
N GLU A 87 4.02 6.67 -3.54
CA GLU A 87 4.40 7.47 -4.70
C GLU A 87 3.77 6.93 -5.99
N PHE A 88 3.79 5.61 -6.19
CA PHE A 88 3.13 4.96 -7.32
C PHE A 88 1.64 5.32 -7.43
N VAL A 89 0.88 5.22 -6.32
CA VAL A 89 -0.56 5.52 -6.32
C VAL A 89 -0.83 7.01 -6.50
N ASN A 90 0.01 7.89 -5.95
CA ASN A 90 -0.07 9.33 -6.19
C ASN A 90 0.13 9.66 -7.68
N ASP A 91 1.06 8.99 -8.35
CA ASP A 91 1.34 9.19 -9.77
C ASP A 91 0.23 8.63 -10.66
N LEU A 92 -0.32 7.46 -10.33
CA LEU A 92 -1.54 6.96 -10.98
C LEU A 92 -2.66 8.00 -10.88
N SER A 93 -2.89 8.58 -9.70
CA SER A 93 -3.93 9.61 -9.52
C SER A 93 -3.69 10.86 -10.34
N LYS A 94 -2.43 11.23 -10.63
CA LYS A 94 -2.10 12.38 -11.49
C LYS A 94 -2.28 12.05 -12.97
N LYS A 95 -1.94 10.83 -13.36
CA LYS A 95 -2.03 10.34 -14.74
C LYS A 95 -3.48 10.18 -15.20
N TYR A 96 -4.32 9.64 -14.33
CA TYR A 96 -5.74 9.37 -14.60
C TYR A 96 -6.67 10.45 -13.99
N LYS A 97 -6.18 11.69 -13.88
CA LYS A 97 -6.84 12.79 -13.14
C LYS A 97 -8.02 13.41 -13.89
#